data_AF-A0A3M2A2A1-F1
#
_entry.id   AF-A0A3M2A2A1-F1
#
_cell.length_a   1.000
_cell.length_b   1.000
_cell.length_c   1.000
_cell.angle_alpha   90.00
_cell.angle_beta   90.00
_cell.angle_gamma   90.00
#
_symmetry.space_group_name_H-M   'P 1'
#
loop_
_entity.id
_entity.type
_entity.pdbx_description
1 polymer ?
#
loop_
_entity_poly.entity_id
_entity_poly.type
_entity_poly.pdbx_seq_one_letter_code
_entity_poly.pdbx_strand_id
1 'polypeptide(L)'
;MSRGRTPATKDTYSTHDVAKICSVTPTTVIRWIEDGLIPAFKTVGGHRRVRREDLERVCRERGIPFDSPAGGGVGRVLVVDDEPVVLELVRDVVRDLDRQFEVEVARDAFDAGRLVATFRPQLIFLDLMMPGVDGFEVCRRLKQDPSTRNTEILAITGYYTEANTERILAAGAAACLRKPLDVQEVRAKVAEAFDLPVSTGAAGGESQAASAPRVLVFTQSPEFRKRVRGELAGADGVDTLTAQTAEDAALVAEAAPLSHALVMIGDPSDEGLEVVRRLASAARPPRIVAVHEAPTDEIRAAAREAGARLCLPADAVLGSVRDLLGV
;
A
#
# COMPACT_ATOMS: atom_id res chain seq x y z
N MET A 1 -1.75 27.23 32.57
CA MET A 1 -1.25 25.83 32.59
C MET A 1 -2.36 24.92 32.10
N SER A 2 -2.43 24.66 30.78
CA SER A 2 -3.49 23.86 30.17
C SER A 2 -3.03 22.40 30.11
N ARG A 3 -3.73 21.50 30.81
CA ARG A 3 -3.47 20.06 30.76
C ARG A 3 -3.86 19.55 29.37
N GLY A 4 -2.87 19.20 28.56
CA GLY A 4 -3.06 18.56 27.26
C GLY A 4 -3.82 17.25 27.43
N ARG A 5 -5.06 17.23 26.96
CA ARG A 5 -5.95 16.07 26.99
C ARG A 5 -5.52 15.13 25.86
N THR A 6 -4.82 14.05 26.18
CA THR A 6 -4.63 12.92 25.27
C THR A 6 -6.01 12.49 24.74
N PRO A 7 -6.22 12.36 23.41
CA PRO A 7 -7.48 11.83 22.92
C PRO A 7 -7.58 10.37 23.33
N ALA A 8 -8.55 10.08 24.20
CA ALA A 8 -8.77 8.77 24.78
C ALA A 8 -9.01 7.71 23.70
N THR A 9 -8.43 6.53 23.89
CA THR A 9 -8.99 5.28 23.37
C THR A 9 -10.51 5.30 23.58
N LYS A 10 -11.30 4.84 22.60
CA LYS A 10 -12.63 4.37 22.96
C LYS A 10 -12.42 3.12 23.82
N ASP A 11 -12.27 3.33 25.12
CA ASP A 11 -12.24 2.28 26.15
C ASP A 11 -13.60 1.60 26.27
N THR A 12 -14.62 2.20 25.65
CA THR A 12 -15.99 1.74 25.66
C THR A 12 -16.65 1.85 24.28
N TYR A 13 -17.42 0.83 23.94
CA TYR A 13 -18.19 0.69 22.72
C TYR A 13 -19.67 0.97 23.01
N SER A 14 -20.35 1.65 22.08
CA SER A 14 -21.82 1.66 22.05
C SER A 14 -22.37 0.31 21.58
N THR A 15 -23.66 0.07 21.80
CA THR A 15 -24.35 -1.10 21.23
C THR A 15 -24.25 -1.19 19.70
N HIS A 16 -24.18 -0.04 19.02
CA HIS A 16 -24.00 0.01 17.57
C HIS A 16 -22.57 -0.35 17.15
N ASP A 17 -21.57 0.09 17.93
CA ASP A 17 -20.17 -0.28 17.67
C ASP A 17 -19.98 -1.80 17.84
N VAL A 18 -20.51 -2.37 18.93
CA VAL A 18 -20.47 -3.82 19.18
C VAL A 18 -21.20 -4.61 18.10
N ALA A 19 -22.35 -4.11 17.64
CA ALA A 19 -23.14 -4.76 16.59
C ALA A 19 -22.35 -4.90 15.28
N LYS A 20 -21.63 -3.83 14.90
CA LYS A 20 -20.73 -3.85 13.75
C LYS A 20 -19.59 -4.86 13.93
N ILE A 21 -18.93 -4.83 15.08
CA ILE A 21 -17.76 -5.69 15.37
C ILE A 21 -18.14 -7.17 15.35
N CYS A 22 -19.30 -7.53 15.89
CA CYS A 22 -19.74 -8.92 15.97
C CYS A 22 -20.61 -9.34 14.77
N SER A 23 -20.78 -8.48 13.76
CA SER A 23 -21.65 -8.73 12.59
C SER A 23 -23.09 -9.14 12.96
N VAL A 24 -23.68 -8.47 13.95
CA VAL A 24 -25.06 -8.70 14.41
C VAL A 24 -25.85 -7.40 14.42
N THR A 25 -27.16 -7.47 14.70
CA THR A 25 -27.99 -6.26 14.83
C THR A 25 -27.77 -5.58 16.20
N PRO A 26 -27.96 -4.25 16.32
CA PRO A 26 -27.94 -3.57 17.62
C PRO A 26 -28.93 -4.16 18.63
N THR A 27 -30.06 -4.67 18.15
CA THR A 27 -31.08 -5.36 18.96
C THR A 27 -30.53 -6.66 19.56
N THR A 28 -29.75 -7.41 18.79
CA THR A 28 -29.05 -8.63 19.27
C THR A 28 -28.08 -8.28 20.40
N VAL A 29 -27.29 -7.21 20.25
CA VAL A 29 -26.36 -6.75 21.29
C VAL A 29 -27.08 -6.30 22.55
N ILE A 30 -28.19 -5.58 22.41
CA ILE A 30 -29.02 -5.18 23.56
C ILE A 30 -29.49 -6.40 24.33
N ARG A 31 -29.97 -7.44 23.63
CA ARG A 31 -30.38 -8.70 24.24
C ARG A 31 -29.21 -9.41 24.92
N TRP A 32 -28.03 -9.46 24.30
CA TRP A 32 -26.84 -10.02 24.94
C TRP A 32 -26.46 -9.32 26.24
N ILE A 33 -26.64 -8.00 26.32
CA ILE A 33 -26.41 -7.22 27.54
C ILE A 33 -27.49 -7.51 28.58
N GLU A 34 -28.76 -7.57 28.18
CA GLU A 34 -29.90 -7.84 29.08
C GLU A 34 -29.86 -9.26 29.66
N ASP A 35 -29.44 -10.24 28.85
CA ASP A 35 -29.24 -11.63 29.23
C ASP A 35 -27.93 -11.84 30.04
N GLY A 36 -27.17 -10.77 30.30
CA GLY A 36 -25.93 -10.81 31.08
C GLY A 36 -24.74 -11.46 30.37
N LEU A 37 -24.83 -11.68 29.05
CA LEU A 37 -23.79 -12.32 28.24
C LEU A 37 -22.61 -11.38 27.99
N ILE A 38 -22.88 -10.06 27.88
CA ILE A 38 -21.85 -9.03 27.72
C ILE A 38 -21.99 -8.01 28.86
N PRO A 39 -20.98 -7.87 29.73
CA PRO A 39 -20.97 -6.82 30.74
C PRO A 39 -21.05 -5.43 30.09
N ALA A 40 -21.99 -4.61 30.58
CA ALA A 40 -22.15 -3.24 30.14
C ALA A 40 -22.57 -2.36 31.32
N PHE A 41 -22.25 -1.07 31.24
CA PHE A 41 -22.76 -0.06 32.15
C PHE A 41 -23.61 0.97 31.39
N LYS A 42 -24.45 1.72 32.09
CA LYS A 42 -25.20 2.83 31.51
C LYS A 42 -24.52 4.16 31.88
N THR A 43 -24.44 5.07 30.92
CA THR A 43 -24.09 6.46 31.23
C THR A 43 -25.25 7.16 31.95
N VAL A 44 -25.00 8.35 32.50
CA VAL A 44 -26.06 9.19 33.11
C VAL A 44 -27.23 9.48 32.15
N GLY A 45 -27.00 9.46 30.84
CA GLY A 45 -28.04 9.60 29.80
C GLY A 45 -28.74 8.30 29.40
N GLY A 46 -28.54 7.20 30.14
CA GLY A 46 -29.19 5.91 29.90
C GLY A 46 -28.59 5.05 28.79
N HIS A 47 -27.59 5.54 28.05
CA HIS A 47 -26.95 4.79 26.97
C HIS A 47 -26.02 3.69 27.49
N ARG A 48 -26.14 2.49 26.94
CA ARG A 48 -25.28 1.34 27.27
C ARG A 48 -23.87 1.49 26.68
N ARG A 49 -22.88 1.08 27.47
CA ARG A 49 -21.46 1.07 27.14
C ARG A 49 -20.85 -0.27 27.53
N VAL A 50 -20.20 -0.90 26.57
CA VAL A 50 -19.46 -2.16 26.75
C VAL A 50 -17.98 -1.82 26.78
N ARG A 51 -17.22 -2.31 27.77
CA ARG A 51 -15.77 -2.10 27.74
C ARG A 51 -15.13 -2.98 26.68
N ARG A 52 -14.05 -2.51 26.08
CA ARG A 52 -13.28 -3.30 25.10
C ARG A 52 -12.87 -4.67 25.65
N GLU A 53 -12.28 -4.68 26.84
CA GLU A 53 -11.82 -5.90 27.52
C GLU A 53 -12.93 -6.94 27.71
N ASP A 54 -14.14 -6.47 28.06
CA ASP A 54 -15.29 -7.33 28.28
C ASP A 54 -15.80 -7.94 26.97
N LEU A 55 -15.80 -7.14 25.89
CA LEU A 55 -16.24 -7.62 24.58
C LEU A 55 -15.24 -8.60 23.96
N GLU A 56 -13.94 -8.29 24.05
CA GLU A 56 -12.85 -9.18 23.59
C GLU A 56 -12.89 -10.53 24.30
N ARG A 57 -13.14 -10.55 25.61
CA ARG A 57 -13.29 -11.78 26.39
C ARG A 57 -14.49 -12.59 25.91
N VAL A 58 -15.67 -11.99 25.81
CA VAL A 58 -16.91 -12.70 25.45
C VAL A 58 -16.85 -13.27 24.04
N CYS A 59 -16.31 -12.51 23.08
CA CYS A 59 -16.19 -13.01 21.71
C CYS A 59 -15.23 -14.20 21.62
N ARG A 60 -14.10 -14.14 22.35
CA ARG A 60 -13.14 -15.25 22.43
C ARG A 60 -13.75 -16.52 23.03
N GLU A 61 -14.45 -16.39 24.15
CA GLU A 61 -15.07 -17.52 24.85
C GLU A 61 -16.15 -18.22 24.02
N ARG A 62 -16.80 -17.49 23.10
CA ARG A 62 -17.94 -17.98 22.31
C ARG A 62 -17.60 -18.26 20.85
N GLY A 63 -16.34 -18.10 20.46
CA GLY A 63 -15.92 -18.25 19.07
C GLY A 63 -16.63 -17.28 18.11
N ILE A 64 -17.06 -16.12 18.61
CA ILE A 64 -17.63 -15.06 17.78
C ILE A 64 -16.45 -14.30 17.17
N PRO A 65 -16.38 -14.13 15.83
CA PRO A 65 -15.38 -13.29 15.21
C PRO A 65 -15.41 -11.89 15.85
N PHE A 66 -14.30 -11.51 16.47
CA PHE A 66 -14.13 -10.18 17.03
C PHE A 66 -13.20 -9.43 16.10
N ASP A 67 -13.80 -8.64 15.22
CA ASP A 67 -13.07 -7.67 14.41
C ASP A 67 -12.66 -6.51 15.33
N SER A 68 -11.69 -6.76 16.21
CA SER A 68 -10.78 -5.68 16.59
C SER A 68 -10.18 -5.16 15.28
N PRO A 69 -9.77 -3.90 15.17
CA PRO A 69 -8.91 -3.46 14.07
C PRO A 69 -7.55 -4.17 14.14
N ALA A 70 -7.54 -5.48 13.95
CA ALA A 70 -6.44 -6.42 13.98
C ALA A 70 -6.87 -7.56 13.05
N GLY A 71 -6.55 -7.39 11.76
CA GLY A 71 -6.65 -8.43 10.72
C GLY A 71 -8.05 -8.67 10.19
N GLY A 72 -8.29 -8.30 8.92
CA GLY A 72 -9.56 -8.57 8.23
C GLY A 72 -10.05 -7.47 7.29
N GLY A 73 -9.15 -6.86 6.49
CA GLY A 73 -9.51 -6.04 5.32
C GLY A 73 -9.21 -4.54 5.40
N VAL A 74 -9.31 -3.91 6.58
CA VAL A 74 -9.16 -2.45 6.73
C VAL A 74 -8.11 -2.13 7.80
N GLY A 75 -6.94 -1.67 7.35
CA GLY A 75 -5.83 -1.32 8.25
C GLY A 75 -5.51 0.17 8.33
N ARG A 76 -4.93 0.59 9.45
CA ARG A 76 -4.36 1.93 9.66
C ARG A 76 -2.84 1.87 9.53
N VAL A 77 -2.32 2.48 8.48
CA VAL A 77 -0.89 2.50 8.14
C VAL A 77 -0.33 3.90 8.35
N LEU A 78 0.78 4.01 9.08
CA LEU A 78 1.51 5.26 9.23
C LEU A 78 2.85 5.14 8.49
N VAL A 79 3.18 6.13 7.66
CA VAL A 79 4.48 6.23 6.99
C VAL A 79 5.26 7.39 7.57
N VAL A 80 6.48 7.15 8.03
CA VAL A 80 7.33 8.15 8.67
C VAL A 80 8.64 8.25 7.90
N ASP A 81 8.81 9.33 7.15
CA ASP A 81 9.96 9.59 6.28
C ASP A 81 10.04 11.10 5.98
N ASP A 82 11.23 11.67 5.91
CA ASP A 82 11.43 13.08 5.53
C ASP A 82 11.39 13.29 4.01
N GLU A 83 11.54 12.22 3.21
CA GLU A 83 11.49 12.25 1.74
C GLU A 83 10.04 12.14 1.22
N PRO A 84 9.50 13.19 0.56
CA PRO A 84 8.12 13.19 0.06
C PRO A 84 7.82 12.04 -0.92
N VAL A 85 8.81 11.64 -1.72
CA VAL A 85 8.68 10.56 -2.71
C VAL A 85 8.39 9.22 -2.04
N VAL A 86 9.02 8.93 -0.90
CA VAL A 86 8.79 7.69 -0.15
C VAL A 86 7.39 7.69 0.47
N LEU A 87 6.99 8.82 1.05
CA LEU A 87 5.65 8.99 1.63
C LEU A 87 4.55 8.77 0.60
N GLU A 88 4.69 9.34 -0.61
CA GLU A 88 3.73 9.18 -1.70
C GLU A 88 3.70 7.74 -2.21
N LEU A 89 4.86 7.13 -2.45
CA LEU A 89 4.97 5.76 -2.93
C LEU A 89 4.25 4.76 -2.01
N VAL A 90 4.59 4.75 -0.72
CA VAL A 90 3.99 3.79 0.23
C VAL A 90 2.49 4.04 0.37
N ARG A 91 2.07 5.29 0.40
CA ARG A 91 0.66 5.67 0.45
C ARG A 91 -0.12 5.15 -0.75
N ASP A 92 0.40 5.32 -1.95
CA ASP A 92 -0.25 4.87 -3.18
C ASP A 92 -0.31 3.34 -3.23
N VAL A 93 0.77 2.65 -2.88
CA VAL A 93 0.80 1.17 -2.85
C VAL A 93 -0.20 0.60 -1.85
N VAL A 94 -0.31 1.17 -0.65
CA VAL A 94 -1.26 0.72 0.37
C VAL A 94 -2.71 0.97 -0.07
N ARG A 95 -3.00 2.12 -0.70
CA ARG A 95 -4.35 2.45 -1.20
C ARG A 95 -4.74 1.63 -2.42
N ASP A 96 -3.77 1.23 -3.24
CA ASP A 96 -3.95 0.32 -4.38
C ASP A 96 -4.32 -1.11 -3.93
N LEU A 97 -3.85 -1.53 -2.75
CA LEU A 97 -4.18 -2.84 -2.17
C LEU A 97 -5.64 -2.93 -1.76
N ASP A 98 -6.12 -1.94 -1.00
CA ASP A 98 -7.52 -1.78 -0.67
C ASP A 98 -7.79 -0.30 -0.38
N ARG A 99 -8.81 0.27 -1.02
CA ARG A 99 -9.23 1.67 -0.77
C ARG A 99 -9.73 1.90 0.65
N GLN A 100 -9.99 0.83 1.40
CA GLN A 100 -10.39 0.89 2.79
C GLN A 100 -9.21 1.13 3.74
N PHE A 101 -7.95 0.91 3.32
CA PHE A 101 -6.80 1.30 4.14
C PHE A 101 -6.78 2.80 4.40
N GLU A 102 -6.64 3.15 5.67
CA GLU A 102 -6.35 4.52 6.08
C GLU A 102 -4.83 4.67 6.14
N VAL A 103 -4.31 5.68 5.44
CA VAL A 103 -2.87 5.97 5.44
C VAL A 103 -2.65 7.40 5.87
N GLU A 104 -1.88 7.57 6.94
CA GLU A 104 -1.34 8.84 7.40
C GLU A 104 0.17 8.89 7.17
N VAL A 105 0.69 10.09 6.98
CA VAL A 105 2.12 10.32 6.73
C VAL A 105 2.67 11.34 7.71
N ALA A 106 3.89 11.13 8.17
CA ALA A 106 4.63 12.02 9.05
C ALA A 106 6.01 12.33 8.44
N ARG A 107 6.40 13.60 8.46
CA ARG A 107 7.72 14.06 7.96
C ARG A 107 8.75 14.28 9.05
N ASP A 108 8.34 14.19 10.31
CA ASP A 108 9.19 14.42 11.46
C ASP A 108 8.71 13.59 12.67
N ALA A 109 9.57 13.47 13.69
CA ALA A 109 9.26 12.68 14.89
C ALA A 109 8.09 13.23 15.71
N PHE A 110 7.86 14.55 15.70
CA PHE A 110 6.79 15.15 16.50
C PHE A 110 5.44 14.74 15.92
N ASP A 111 5.28 14.88 14.60
CA ASP A 111 4.09 14.48 13.90
C ASP A 111 3.89 12.96 13.94
N ALA A 112 4.97 12.19 13.81
CA ALA A 112 4.94 10.74 13.95
C ALA A 112 4.44 10.32 15.33
N GLY A 113 4.96 10.91 16.42
CA GLY A 113 4.53 10.62 17.78
C GLY A 113 3.08 11.01 18.04
N ARG A 114 2.64 12.16 17.50
CA ARG A 114 1.24 12.60 17.53
C ARG A 114 0.35 11.56 16.84
N LEU A 115 0.70 11.14 15.63
CA LEU A 115 -0.07 10.17 14.84
C LEU A 115 -0.08 8.79 15.48
N VAL A 116 1.03 8.32 16.05
CA VAL A 116 1.03 7.07 16.83
C VAL A 116 -0.03 7.12 17.93
N ALA A 117 -0.14 8.22 18.67
CA ALA A 117 -1.12 8.38 19.74
C ALA A 117 -2.56 8.56 19.25
N THR A 118 -2.77 9.38 18.20
CA THR A 118 -4.12 9.75 17.73
C THR A 118 -4.68 8.81 16.68
N PHE A 119 -3.85 8.45 15.71
CA PHE A 119 -4.21 7.57 14.59
C PHE A 119 -4.09 6.09 14.98
N ARG A 120 -3.27 5.73 15.97
CA ARG A 120 -3.08 4.33 16.41
C ARG A 120 -2.86 3.37 15.24
N PRO A 121 -1.76 3.52 14.51
CA PRO A 121 -1.44 2.66 13.39
C PRO A 121 -1.25 1.21 13.86
N GLN A 122 -1.65 0.29 12.99
CA GLN A 122 -1.37 -1.14 13.14
C GLN A 122 -0.06 -1.51 12.46
N LEU A 123 0.30 -0.77 11.41
CA LEU A 123 1.56 -0.90 10.68
C LEU A 123 2.24 0.46 10.57
N ILE A 124 3.53 0.53 10.88
CA ILE A 124 4.36 1.71 10.71
C ILE A 124 5.50 1.38 9.75
N PHE A 125 5.62 2.17 8.69
CA PHE A 125 6.84 2.29 7.89
C PHE A 125 7.71 3.38 8.52
N LEU A 126 8.88 3.03 9.02
CA LEU A 126 9.75 3.93 9.80
C LEU A 126 11.11 4.09 9.15
N ASP A 127 11.41 5.28 8.65
CA ASP A 127 12.76 5.59 8.19
C ASP A 127 13.76 5.65 9.36
N LEU A 128 14.93 5.03 9.16
CA LEU A 128 16.01 4.99 10.14
C LEU A 128 16.93 6.21 10.06
N MET A 129 16.89 6.98 8.97
CA MET A 129 17.87 8.00 8.62
C MET A 129 17.26 9.40 8.54
N MET A 130 16.31 9.71 9.43
CA MET A 130 15.70 11.04 9.51
C MET A 130 16.53 12.02 10.37
N PRO A 131 16.67 13.29 9.96
CA PRO A 131 17.30 14.32 10.78
C PRO A 131 16.61 14.49 12.14
N GLY A 132 17.40 14.39 13.22
CA GLY A 132 16.92 14.62 14.59
C GLY A 132 16.10 13.47 15.19
N VAL A 133 16.02 12.33 14.52
CA VAL A 133 15.26 11.15 14.98
C VAL A 133 16.12 9.89 14.87
N ASP A 134 16.30 9.19 15.99
CA ASP A 134 16.91 7.85 15.98
C ASP A 134 15.81 6.81 15.79
N GLY A 135 15.66 6.32 14.54
CA GLY A 135 14.64 5.31 14.20
C GLY A 135 14.76 4.00 15.01
N PHE A 136 15.97 3.64 15.46
CA PHE A 136 16.16 2.46 16.33
C PHE A 136 15.54 2.68 17.70
N GLU A 137 15.74 3.86 18.29
CA GLU A 137 15.17 4.21 19.58
C GLU A 137 13.66 4.39 19.50
N VAL A 138 13.14 4.97 18.41
CA VAL A 138 11.69 5.04 18.15
C VAL A 138 11.08 3.65 18.11
N CYS A 139 11.65 2.72 17.34
CA CYS A 139 11.20 1.34 17.27
C CYS A 139 11.16 0.68 18.65
N ARG A 140 12.27 0.79 19.40
CA ARG A 140 12.37 0.23 20.76
C ARG A 140 11.30 0.78 21.70
N ARG A 141 11.07 2.11 21.70
CA ARG A 141 10.05 2.73 22.56
C ARG A 141 8.65 2.25 22.22
N LEU A 142 8.32 2.19 20.93
CA LEU A 142 7.02 1.70 20.47
C LEU A 142 6.79 0.23 20.88
N LYS A 143 7.84 -0.61 20.84
CA LYS A 143 7.76 -2.01 21.26
C LYS A 143 7.74 -2.22 22.78
N GLN A 144 8.27 -1.28 23.56
CA GLN A 144 8.25 -1.33 25.03
C GLN A 144 6.93 -0.79 25.62
N ASP A 145 6.23 0.09 24.93
CA ASP A 145 4.96 0.65 25.40
C ASP A 145 3.80 -0.35 25.21
N PRO A 146 3.07 -0.75 26.28
CA PRO A 146 1.94 -1.69 26.18
C PRO A 146 0.83 -1.27 25.21
N SER A 147 0.68 0.03 24.95
CA SER A 147 -0.33 0.59 24.06
C SER A 147 0.04 0.51 22.57
N THR A 148 1.33 0.39 22.24
CA THR A 148 1.84 0.36 20.86
C THR A 148 2.66 -0.89 20.55
N ARG A 149 2.96 -1.76 21.52
CA ARG A 149 3.81 -2.96 21.33
C ARG A 149 3.32 -3.91 20.23
N ASN A 150 2.01 -3.93 20.01
CA ASN A 150 1.36 -4.76 19.00
C ASN A 150 1.37 -4.12 17.61
N THR A 151 1.74 -2.84 17.48
CA THR A 151 1.92 -2.18 16.19
C THR A 151 3.12 -2.79 15.48
N GLU A 152 2.93 -3.27 14.26
CA GLU A 152 3.99 -3.82 13.43
C GLU A 152 4.84 -2.68 12.86
N ILE A 153 6.16 -2.90 12.79
CA ILE A 153 7.11 -1.88 12.36
C ILE A 153 7.96 -2.46 11.24
N LEU A 154 7.90 -1.83 10.07
CA LEU A 154 8.77 -2.08 8.94
C LEU A 154 9.75 -0.92 8.85
N ALA A 155 11.02 -1.20 9.09
CA ALA A 155 12.06 -0.19 8.97
C ALA A 155 12.36 0.09 7.49
N ILE A 156 12.67 1.34 7.16
CA ILE A 156 13.14 1.75 5.84
C ILE A 156 14.51 2.41 6.04
N THR A 157 15.47 2.14 5.15
CA THR A 157 16.78 2.79 5.22
C THR A 157 17.45 2.97 3.86
N GLY A 158 18.05 4.14 3.65
CA GLY A 158 18.99 4.38 2.55
C GLY A 158 20.40 3.84 2.81
N TYR A 159 20.74 3.55 4.07
CA TYR A 159 22.04 2.98 4.46
C TYR A 159 21.86 1.54 4.95
N TYR A 160 21.61 0.65 3.99
CA TYR A 160 21.40 -0.77 4.22
C TYR A 160 22.73 -1.47 4.49
N THR A 161 22.93 -1.90 5.74
CA THR A 161 24.06 -2.72 6.16
C THR A 161 23.55 -3.85 7.04
N GLU A 162 24.25 -4.99 7.05
CA GLU A 162 23.88 -6.14 7.87
C GLU A 162 23.77 -5.76 9.35
N ALA A 163 24.74 -4.99 9.87
CA ALA A 163 24.72 -4.50 11.25
C ALA A 163 23.50 -3.63 11.59
N ASN A 164 23.08 -2.74 10.67
CA ASN A 164 21.88 -1.92 10.89
C ASN A 164 20.60 -2.76 10.84
N THR A 165 20.53 -3.71 9.89
CA THR A 165 19.39 -4.62 9.77
C THR A 165 19.25 -5.49 11.02
N GLU A 166 20.33 -6.11 11.49
CA GLU A 166 20.32 -6.88 12.74
C GLU A 166 19.90 -6.02 13.93
N ARG A 167 20.44 -4.81 14.04
CA ARG A 167 20.14 -3.89 15.15
C ARG A 167 18.66 -3.49 15.18
N ILE A 168 18.03 -3.25 14.03
CA ILE A 168 16.62 -2.82 14.00
C ILE A 168 15.66 -4.00 14.22
N LEU A 169 15.99 -5.19 13.70
CA LEU A 169 15.25 -6.41 13.99
C LEU A 169 15.32 -6.76 15.49
N ALA A 170 16.50 -6.62 16.10
CA ALA A 170 16.67 -6.79 17.55
C ALA A 170 15.90 -5.73 18.37
N ALA A 171 15.64 -4.54 17.81
CA ALA A 171 14.79 -3.52 18.43
C ALA A 171 13.29 -3.86 18.33
N GLY A 172 12.93 -4.86 17.53
CA GLY A 172 11.58 -5.40 17.39
C GLY A 172 10.88 -5.03 16.07
N ALA A 173 11.59 -4.49 15.08
CA ALA A 173 11.04 -4.37 13.73
C ALA A 173 10.79 -5.76 13.12
N ALA A 174 9.73 -5.89 12.32
CA ALA A 174 9.38 -7.12 11.62
C ALA A 174 10.25 -7.34 10.38
N ALA A 175 10.63 -6.26 9.70
CA ALA A 175 11.54 -6.30 8.56
C ALA A 175 12.28 -4.95 8.40
N CYS A 176 13.31 -4.95 7.56
CA CYS A 176 14.05 -3.76 7.14
C CYS A 176 14.12 -3.72 5.62
N LEU A 177 13.49 -2.70 5.03
CA LEU A 177 13.43 -2.45 3.58
C LEU A 177 14.53 -1.48 3.16
N ARG A 178 15.13 -1.74 2.00
CA ARG A 178 16.18 -0.89 1.44
C ARG A 178 15.56 0.17 0.54
N LYS A 179 15.98 1.44 0.69
CA LYS A 179 15.69 2.48 -0.31
C LYS A 179 16.63 2.29 -1.54
N PRO A 180 16.15 2.48 -2.78
CA PRO A 180 14.77 2.82 -3.15
C PRO A 180 13.81 1.63 -2.95
N LEU A 181 12.60 1.91 -2.46
CA LEU A 181 11.60 0.89 -2.12
C LEU A 181 11.02 0.22 -3.37
N ASP A 182 10.97 -1.10 -3.36
CA ASP A 182 10.26 -1.88 -4.37
C ASP A 182 8.75 -1.95 -4.07
N VAL A 183 7.93 -1.68 -5.09
CA VAL A 183 6.46 -1.65 -4.96
C VAL A 183 5.89 -3.03 -4.62
N GLN A 184 6.42 -4.11 -5.18
CA GLN A 184 5.96 -5.47 -4.86
C GLN A 184 6.39 -5.88 -3.46
N GLU A 185 7.58 -5.49 -3.03
CA GLU A 185 8.07 -5.74 -1.67
C GLU A 185 7.20 -5.03 -0.63
N VAL A 186 6.92 -3.73 -0.81
CA VAL A 186 6.00 -2.98 0.05
C VAL A 186 4.61 -3.63 0.05
N ARG A 187 4.09 -3.98 -1.13
CA ARG A 187 2.77 -4.64 -1.26
C ARG A 187 2.72 -5.96 -0.50
N ALA A 188 3.74 -6.80 -0.67
CA ALA A 188 3.84 -8.10 -0.01
C ALA A 188 3.89 -7.93 1.51
N LYS A 189 4.68 -6.96 2.01
CA LYS A 189 4.79 -6.69 3.44
C LYS A 189 3.53 -6.14 4.07
N VAL A 190 2.79 -5.29 3.37
CA VAL A 190 1.47 -4.83 3.84
C VAL A 190 0.50 -6.00 3.87
N ALA A 191 0.48 -6.85 2.84
CA ALA A 191 -0.41 -7.99 2.81
C ALA A 191 -0.09 -9.03 3.90
N GLU A 192 1.20 -9.28 4.17
CA GLU A 192 1.69 -10.11 5.27
C GLU A 192 1.25 -9.53 6.63
N ALA A 193 1.48 -8.24 6.87
CA ALA A 193 1.15 -7.57 8.14
C ALA A 193 -0.36 -7.55 8.47
N PHE A 194 -1.23 -7.65 7.46
CA PHE A 194 -2.67 -7.61 7.62
C PHE A 194 -3.38 -8.94 7.39
N ASP A 195 -2.61 -10.04 7.26
CA ASP A 195 -3.11 -11.38 6.91
C ASP A 195 -4.07 -11.33 5.71
N LEU A 196 -3.82 -10.41 4.77
CA LEU A 196 -4.61 -10.35 3.56
C LEU A 196 -4.31 -11.60 2.76
N PRO A 197 -5.28 -12.14 2.02
CA PRO A 197 -4.95 -13.08 0.96
C PRO A 197 -4.00 -12.34 0.04
N VAL A 198 -2.71 -12.64 0.19
CA VAL A 198 -1.72 -12.30 -0.81
C VAL A 198 -2.24 -13.05 -2.01
N SER A 199 -2.91 -12.35 -2.93
CA SER A 199 -2.90 -12.77 -4.31
C SER A 199 -1.45 -12.59 -4.72
N THR A 200 -0.63 -13.55 -4.30
CA THR A 200 0.50 -14.00 -5.06
C THR A 200 -0.12 -14.27 -6.42
N GLY A 201 0.33 -13.54 -7.43
CA GLY A 201 0.10 -13.93 -8.82
C GLY A 201 0.86 -15.23 -9.13
N ALA A 202 0.63 -16.28 -8.33
CA ALA A 202 1.11 -17.65 -8.37
C ALA A 202 0.50 -18.35 -7.13
N ALA A 203 -0.46 -19.27 -7.20
CA ALA A 203 -0.79 -20.23 -8.24
C ALA A 203 -2.31 -20.35 -8.37
N GLY A 204 -2.84 -20.00 -9.55
CA GLY A 204 -4.12 -20.53 -10.03
C GLY A 204 -3.82 -21.76 -10.88
N GLY A 205 -3.98 -22.95 -10.30
CA GLY A 205 -4.13 -24.17 -11.09
C GLY A 205 -5.53 -24.19 -11.70
N GLU A 206 -5.61 -24.05 -13.02
CA GLU A 206 -6.17 -25.06 -13.95
C GLU A 206 -6.32 -24.47 -15.36
N SER A 207 -5.44 -24.93 -16.25
CA SER A 207 -5.62 -25.11 -17.70
C SER A 207 -6.28 -23.97 -18.51
N GLN A 208 -5.47 -22.98 -18.88
CA GLN A 208 -5.40 -22.46 -20.24
C GLN A 208 -3.96 -21.99 -20.44
N ALA A 209 -3.31 -22.48 -21.51
CA ALA A 209 -1.88 -22.27 -21.78
C ALA A 209 -1.44 -20.84 -21.45
N ALA A 210 -0.59 -20.69 -20.43
CA ALA A 210 -0.07 -19.41 -19.99
C ALA A 210 0.76 -18.80 -21.14
N SER A 211 0.16 -17.83 -21.82
CA SER A 211 0.90 -16.93 -22.68
C SER A 211 1.81 -16.08 -21.80
N ALA A 212 3.09 -16.02 -22.14
CA ALA A 212 4.08 -15.07 -21.66
C ALA A 212 3.47 -13.69 -21.33
N PRO A 213 3.90 -12.98 -20.25
CA PRO A 213 3.46 -11.62 -19.97
C PRO A 213 3.73 -10.75 -21.20
N ARG A 214 2.67 -10.16 -21.74
CA ARG A 214 2.76 -9.29 -22.91
C ARG A 214 3.01 -7.87 -22.48
N VAL A 215 4.12 -7.30 -22.96
CA VAL A 215 4.53 -5.93 -22.69
C VAL A 215 4.44 -5.15 -23.99
N LEU A 216 3.57 -4.14 -24.02
CA LEU A 216 3.52 -3.22 -25.15
C LEU A 216 4.55 -2.11 -24.95
N VAL A 217 5.38 -1.86 -25.97
CA VAL A 217 6.26 -0.70 -26.05
C VAL A 217 5.77 0.19 -27.17
N PHE A 218 5.09 1.27 -26.81
CA PHE A 218 4.68 2.32 -27.73
C PHE A 218 5.78 3.38 -27.80
N THR A 219 6.45 3.49 -28.94
CA THR A 219 7.50 4.50 -29.15
C THR A 219 7.79 4.68 -30.63
N GLN A 220 7.97 5.92 -31.06
CA GLN A 220 8.53 6.23 -32.38
C GLN A 220 10.07 6.19 -32.40
N SER A 221 10.72 6.16 -31.22
CA SER A 221 12.19 6.09 -31.12
C SER A 221 12.70 4.66 -31.39
N PRO A 222 13.44 4.43 -32.49
CA PRO A 222 13.99 3.11 -32.78
C PRO A 222 15.08 2.71 -31.78
N GLU A 223 15.79 3.67 -31.21
CA GLU A 223 16.83 3.42 -30.20
C GLU A 223 16.23 2.98 -28.87
N PHE A 224 15.20 3.67 -28.39
CA PHE A 224 14.49 3.31 -27.16
C PHE A 224 13.88 1.91 -27.29
N ARG A 225 13.21 1.63 -28.42
CA ARG A 225 12.65 0.30 -28.73
C ARG A 225 13.70 -0.80 -28.69
N LYS A 226 14.87 -0.56 -29.31
CA LYS A 226 15.96 -1.54 -29.36
C LYS A 226 16.52 -1.82 -27.96
N ARG A 227 16.69 -0.80 -27.13
CA ARG A 227 17.19 -0.95 -25.76
C ARG A 227 16.22 -1.71 -24.87
N VAL A 228 14.95 -1.31 -24.84
CA VAL A 228 13.90 -2.00 -24.07
C VAL A 228 13.79 -3.47 -24.48
N ARG A 229 13.81 -3.76 -25.80
CA ARG A 229 13.80 -5.14 -26.30
C ARG A 229 15.06 -5.90 -25.89
N GLY A 230 16.23 -5.27 -25.91
CA GLY A 230 17.49 -5.89 -25.49
C GLY A 230 17.48 -6.26 -24.00
N GLU A 231 16.91 -5.40 -23.16
CA GLU A 231 16.75 -5.68 -21.72
C GLU A 231 15.73 -6.78 -21.46
N LEU A 232 14.61 -6.81 -22.19
CA LEU A 232 13.59 -7.85 -22.05
C LEU A 232 13.96 -9.19 -22.70
N ALA A 233 14.86 -9.21 -23.68
CA ALA A 233 15.27 -10.44 -24.38
C ALA A 233 15.98 -11.46 -23.50
N GLY A 234 16.50 -11.05 -22.33
CA GLY A 234 17.10 -11.96 -21.34
C GLY A 234 16.19 -12.28 -20.16
N ALA A 235 14.90 -11.92 -20.23
CA ALA A 235 13.88 -12.37 -19.28
C ALA A 235 13.13 -13.54 -19.93
N ASP A 236 13.25 -14.73 -19.35
CA ASP A 236 12.57 -15.92 -19.87
C ASP A 236 11.06 -15.75 -19.77
N GLY A 237 10.39 -15.86 -20.91
CA GLY A 237 8.93 -15.92 -20.96
C GLY A 237 8.21 -14.57 -21.01
N VAL A 238 8.82 -13.46 -21.45
CA VAL A 238 8.13 -12.17 -21.74
C VAL A 238 7.94 -11.98 -23.25
N ASP A 239 6.72 -11.64 -23.67
CA ASP A 239 6.38 -11.35 -25.07
C ASP A 239 6.33 -9.83 -25.28
N THR A 240 7.34 -9.28 -25.97
CA THR A 240 7.46 -7.83 -26.18
C THR A 240 6.82 -7.43 -27.51
N LEU A 241 5.71 -6.71 -27.43
CA LEU A 241 4.98 -6.16 -28.57
C LEU A 241 5.36 -4.69 -28.74
N THR A 242 5.39 -4.20 -29.98
CA THR A 242 5.77 -2.80 -30.26
C THR A 242 4.76 -2.14 -31.17
N ALA A 243 4.37 -0.92 -30.83
CA ALA A 243 3.49 -0.08 -31.64
C ALA A 243 4.14 1.29 -31.88
N GLN A 244 3.80 1.90 -33.01
CA GLN A 244 4.32 3.21 -33.42
C GLN A 244 3.22 4.25 -33.61
N THR A 245 1.98 3.78 -33.79
CA THR A 245 0.77 4.59 -33.95
C THR A 245 -0.28 4.15 -32.93
N ALA A 246 -1.23 5.04 -32.62
CA ALA A 246 -2.31 4.73 -31.69
C ALA A 246 -3.21 3.60 -32.20
N GLU A 247 -3.39 3.49 -33.52
CA GLU A 247 -4.11 2.40 -34.16
C GLU A 247 -3.40 1.05 -33.97
N ASP A 248 -2.08 1.01 -34.17
CA ASP A 248 -1.28 -0.20 -33.94
C ASP A 248 -1.34 -0.63 -32.47
N ALA A 249 -1.23 0.33 -31.55
CA ALA A 249 -1.28 0.07 -30.11
C ALA A 249 -2.63 -0.54 -29.70
N ALA A 250 -3.72 -0.04 -30.28
CA ALA A 250 -5.05 -0.56 -30.04
C ALA A 250 -5.24 -1.97 -30.60
N LEU A 251 -4.81 -2.21 -31.84
CA LEU A 251 -4.91 -3.53 -32.47
C LEU A 251 -4.12 -4.59 -31.67
N VAL A 252 -2.95 -4.20 -31.15
CA VAL A 252 -2.15 -5.04 -30.25
C VAL A 252 -2.87 -5.32 -28.94
N ALA A 253 -3.49 -4.32 -28.32
CA ALA A 253 -4.23 -4.47 -27.07
C ALA A 253 -5.53 -5.28 -27.22
N GLU A 254 -6.16 -5.25 -28.40
CA GLU A 254 -7.36 -6.04 -28.72
C GLU A 254 -7.03 -7.49 -29.07
N ALA A 255 -5.91 -7.73 -29.77
CA ALA A 255 -5.48 -9.07 -30.14
C ALA A 255 -5.10 -9.93 -28.92
N ALA A 256 -4.67 -9.29 -27.82
CA ALA A 256 -4.16 -9.97 -26.65
C ALA A 256 -4.23 -9.11 -25.38
N PRO A 257 -4.58 -9.70 -24.21
CA PRO A 257 -4.52 -8.98 -22.95
C PRO A 257 -3.07 -8.59 -22.62
N LEU A 258 -2.82 -7.29 -22.50
CA LEU A 258 -1.54 -6.73 -22.10
C LEU A 258 -1.41 -6.76 -20.58
N SER A 259 -0.23 -7.15 -20.09
CA SER A 259 0.10 -7.04 -18.67
C SER A 259 0.61 -5.64 -18.33
N HIS A 260 1.42 -5.07 -19.23
CA HIS A 260 2.09 -3.79 -19.05
C HIS A 260 2.18 -3.03 -20.37
N ALA A 261 2.29 -1.70 -20.27
CA ALA A 261 2.55 -0.82 -21.41
C ALA A 261 3.57 0.26 -21.03
N LEU A 262 4.66 0.34 -21.78
CA LEU A 262 5.59 1.46 -21.78
C LEU A 262 5.18 2.38 -22.93
N VAL A 263 4.73 3.59 -22.60
CA VAL A 263 4.20 4.54 -23.58
C VAL A 263 5.08 5.77 -23.59
N MET A 264 5.84 5.94 -24.67
CA MET A 264 6.59 7.16 -24.93
C MET A 264 5.59 8.28 -25.20
N ILE A 265 5.63 9.33 -24.38
CA ILE A 265 4.84 10.54 -24.52
C ILE A 265 5.76 11.72 -24.84
N GLY A 266 5.24 12.65 -25.62
CA GLY A 266 5.84 13.97 -25.88
C GLY A 266 5.08 15.07 -25.16
N ASP A 267 4.67 16.09 -25.91
CA ASP A 267 3.87 17.21 -25.41
C ASP A 267 2.43 16.82 -25.01
N PRO A 268 1.66 17.68 -24.31
CA PRO A 268 0.28 17.37 -23.90
C PRO A 268 -0.70 17.03 -25.04
N SER A 269 -0.37 17.37 -26.29
CA SER A 269 -1.11 17.01 -27.51
C SER A 269 -0.58 15.76 -28.22
N ASP A 270 0.37 15.06 -27.60
CA ASP A 270 1.06 13.91 -28.18
C ASP A 270 0.15 12.68 -28.29
N GLU A 271 0.36 11.94 -29.38
CA GLU A 271 -0.35 10.68 -29.67
C GLU A 271 -0.16 9.64 -28.56
N GLY A 272 0.97 9.68 -27.84
CA GLY A 272 1.22 8.84 -26.68
C GLY A 272 0.19 9.03 -25.56
N LEU A 273 -0.26 10.25 -25.28
CA LEU A 273 -1.30 10.48 -24.27
C LEU A 273 -2.67 9.93 -24.69
N GLU A 274 -2.97 9.95 -25.99
CA GLU A 274 -4.16 9.29 -26.52
C GLU A 274 -4.09 7.77 -26.32
N VAL A 275 -2.92 7.17 -26.59
CA VAL A 275 -2.66 5.75 -26.33
C VAL A 275 -2.83 5.41 -24.86
N VAL A 276 -2.30 6.23 -23.94
CA VAL A 276 -2.50 6.04 -22.50
C VAL A 276 -4.00 6.02 -22.15
N ARG A 277 -4.78 7.01 -22.60
CA ARG A 277 -6.23 7.07 -22.34
C ARG A 277 -6.95 5.83 -22.87
N ARG A 278 -6.62 5.41 -24.09
CA ARG A 278 -7.25 4.27 -24.74
C ARG A 278 -6.95 2.98 -23.99
N LEU A 279 -5.70 2.73 -23.62
CA LEU A 279 -5.30 1.55 -22.84
C LEU A 279 -5.91 1.56 -21.44
N ALA A 280 -5.98 2.73 -20.79
CA ALA A 280 -6.59 2.87 -19.46
C ALA A 280 -8.11 2.63 -19.48
N SER A 281 -8.77 2.88 -20.61
CA SER A 281 -10.20 2.64 -20.80
C SER A 281 -10.57 1.19 -21.14
N ALA A 282 -9.59 0.31 -21.36
CA ALA A 282 -9.83 -1.08 -21.72
C ALA A 282 -10.55 -1.84 -20.59
N ALA A 283 -11.32 -2.87 -20.93
CA ALA A 283 -12.04 -3.71 -19.95
C ALA A 283 -11.10 -4.37 -18.92
N ARG A 284 -9.84 -4.58 -19.30
CA ARG A 284 -8.73 -4.99 -18.44
C ARG A 284 -7.53 -4.08 -18.74
N PRO A 285 -7.40 -2.94 -18.05
CA PRO A 285 -6.35 -1.98 -18.37
C PRO A 285 -4.98 -2.55 -17.94
N PRO A 286 -3.94 -2.48 -18.80
CA PRO A 286 -2.60 -2.86 -18.43
C PRO A 286 -2.01 -1.87 -17.41
N ARG A 287 -0.90 -2.24 -16.77
CA ARG A 287 -0.09 -1.28 -16.00
C ARG A 287 0.66 -0.35 -16.96
N ILE A 288 0.26 0.92 -17.01
CA ILE A 288 0.83 1.90 -17.95
C ILE A 288 1.90 2.75 -17.25
N VAL A 289 3.10 2.75 -17.81
CA VAL A 289 4.19 3.67 -17.45
C VAL A 289 4.39 4.61 -18.62
N ALA A 290 4.09 5.89 -18.40
CA ALA A 290 4.45 6.93 -19.35
C ALA A 290 5.95 7.20 -19.26
N VAL A 291 6.58 7.33 -20.41
CA VAL A 291 8.01 7.62 -20.54
C VAL A 291 8.11 8.96 -21.25
N HIS A 292 8.96 9.89 -20.79
CA HIS A 292 9.23 11.17 -21.45
C HIS A 292 10.74 11.43 -21.43
N GLU A 293 11.33 12.20 -22.34
CA GLU A 293 12.78 12.51 -22.29
C GLU A 293 13.15 13.39 -21.08
N ALA A 294 12.38 14.45 -20.83
CA ALA A 294 12.53 15.35 -19.69
C ALA A 294 11.16 15.78 -19.09
N PRO A 295 10.47 14.92 -18.32
CA PRO A 295 9.10 15.18 -17.85
C PRO A 295 9.02 16.32 -16.84
N THR A 296 8.34 17.40 -17.23
CA THR A 296 7.91 18.51 -16.35
C THR A 296 6.72 18.09 -15.47
N ASP A 297 6.38 18.87 -14.46
CA ASP A 297 5.21 18.61 -13.61
C ASP A 297 3.90 18.61 -14.40
N GLU A 298 3.79 19.47 -15.42
CA GLU A 298 2.64 19.52 -16.32
C GLU A 298 2.50 18.22 -17.13
N ILE A 299 3.61 17.70 -17.67
CA ILE A 299 3.63 16.43 -18.42
C ILE A 299 3.29 15.26 -17.51
N ARG A 300 3.82 15.24 -16.29
CA ARG A 300 3.49 14.21 -15.29
C ARG A 300 2.03 14.25 -14.90
N ALA A 301 1.46 15.44 -14.72
CA ALA A 301 0.04 15.61 -14.42
C ALA A 301 -0.84 15.13 -15.59
N ALA A 302 -0.51 15.52 -16.82
CA ALA A 302 -1.24 15.09 -18.02
C ALA A 302 -1.19 13.56 -18.21
N ALA A 303 -0.04 12.92 -17.96
CA ALA A 303 0.10 11.47 -18.02
C ALA A 303 -0.78 10.75 -16.98
N ARG A 304 -0.84 11.26 -15.75
CA ARG A 304 -1.69 10.71 -14.68
C ARG A 304 -3.17 10.90 -14.98
N GLU A 305 -3.56 12.08 -15.46
CA GLU A 305 -4.94 12.36 -15.88
C GLU A 305 -5.36 11.45 -17.04
N ALA A 306 -4.44 11.13 -17.94
CA ALA A 306 -4.68 10.17 -19.01
C ALA A 306 -4.80 8.71 -18.54
N GLY A 307 -4.36 8.38 -17.32
CA GLY A 307 -4.45 7.03 -16.74
C GLY A 307 -3.13 6.27 -16.61
N ALA A 308 -1.98 6.94 -16.81
CA ALA A 308 -0.67 6.34 -16.51
C ALA A 308 -0.44 6.29 -14.99
N ARG A 309 0.17 5.20 -14.51
CA ARG A 309 0.51 5.03 -13.09
C ARG A 309 1.73 5.85 -12.69
N LEU A 310 2.70 5.94 -13.60
CA LEU A 310 3.95 6.67 -13.44
C LEU A 310 4.27 7.43 -14.71
N CYS A 311 5.01 8.53 -14.57
CA CYS A 311 5.65 9.23 -15.67
C CYS A 311 7.13 9.36 -15.32
N LEU A 312 7.99 8.64 -16.04
CA LEU A 312 9.42 8.50 -15.76
C LEU A 312 10.25 9.06 -16.91
N PRO A 313 11.44 9.60 -16.63
CA PRO A 313 12.37 9.98 -17.69
C PRO A 313 12.91 8.74 -18.40
N ALA A 314 13.20 8.83 -19.70
CA ALA A 314 13.58 7.70 -20.53
C ALA A 314 14.85 6.98 -20.03
N ASP A 315 15.81 7.73 -19.49
CA ASP A 315 17.05 7.23 -18.89
C ASP A 315 16.82 6.44 -17.60
N ALA A 316 15.81 6.78 -16.81
CA ALA A 316 15.43 6.04 -15.60
C ALA A 316 14.63 4.77 -15.90
N VAL A 317 14.00 4.68 -17.08
CA VAL A 317 13.33 3.46 -17.51
C VAL A 317 14.34 2.44 -18.03
N LEU A 318 15.33 2.91 -18.78
CA LEU A 318 16.41 2.09 -19.31
C LEU A 318 17.34 1.63 -18.18
N GLY A 319 17.60 0.32 -18.09
CA GLY A 319 18.40 -0.29 -17.03
C GLY A 319 17.59 -0.81 -15.83
N SER A 320 16.29 -0.48 -15.76
CA SER A 320 15.37 -0.99 -14.73
C SER A 320 14.05 -1.47 -15.32
N VAL A 321 13.99 -1.76 -16.63
CA VAL A 321 12.75 -2.19 -17.31
C VAL A 321 12.18 -3.44 -16.65
N ARG A 322 13.05 -4.39 -16.27
CA ARG A 322 12.66 -5.64 -15.59
C ARG A 322 12.03 -5.39 -14.23
N ASP A 323 12.70 -4.59 -13.40
CA ASP A 323 12.22 -4.22 -12.07
C ASP A 323 10.90 -3.44 -12.13
N LEU A 324 10.77 -2.50 -13.09
CA LEU A 324 9.55 -1.71 -13.33
C LEU A 324 8.35 -2.57 -13.73
N LEU A 325 8.61 -3.66 -14.45
CA LEU A 325 7.58 -4.57 -14.97
C LEU A 325 7.38 -5.80 -14.08
N GLY A 326 8.25 -6.02 -13.09
CA GLY A 326 8.23 -7.20 -12.21
C GLY A 326 8.45 -8.51 -12.98
N VAL A 327 9.31 -8.50 -14.01
CA VAL A 327 9.65 -9.64 -14.88
C VAL A 327 11.14 -9.94 -14.92
#